data_AF-A0A084A3Z2-F1
#
_entry.id   AF-A0A084A3Z2-F1
#
_cell.length_a   1.000
_cell.length_b   1.000
_cell.length_c   1.000
_cell.angle_alpha   90.00
_cell.angle_beta   90.00
_cell.angle_gamma   90.00
#
_symmetry.space_group_name_H-M   'P 1'
#
loop_
_entity.id
_entity.type
_entity.pdbx_description
1 polymer ?
#
loop_
_entity_poly.entity_id
_entity_poly.type
_entity_poly.pdbx_seq_one_letter_code
_entity_poly.pdbx_strand_id
1 'polypeptide(L)'
;MLVRQTRHDTCYSPRHLSAIADEYDKISAYSPTGILAMNSTNQEKLLTQAELLCQQRNVRLTPQRLEVLRLMTEQPGAISAYDLLDLLRVAEPQAKPPTVYRALDFLLEQGFIHRIESANSYVLCHHFEQPMHTSALFICDRCRQVTERTTEGVEETLQKLALESGFVLRHSVVEAHGLCSACVEIEACNHQHSCHHDHSIVIKKK
;
A
#
# COMPACT_ATOMS: atom_id res chain seq x y z
N MET A 1 -32.11 -27.85 -19.56
CA MET A 1 -30.66 -28.05 -19.40
C MET A 1 -30.23 -27.13 -18.27
N LEU A 2 -30.13 -27.69 -17.05
CA LEU A 2 -29.88 -26.96 -15.81
C LEU A 2 -28.39 -26.61 -15.70
N VAL A 3 -28.08 -25.32 -15.63
CA VAL A 3 -26.71 -24.83 -15.37
C VAL A 3 -26.43 -25.02 -13.88
N ARG A 4 -25.48 -25.91 -13.58
CA ARG A 4 -24.95 -26.11 -12.22
C ARG A 4 -24.23 -24.83 -11.78
N GLN A 5 -24.70 -24.23 -10.69
CA GLN A 5 -23.94 -23.25 -9.91
C GLN A 5 -22.74 -23.97 -9.29
N THR A 6 -21.53 -23.65 -9.74
CA THR A 6 -20.31 -23.93 -8.98
C THR A 6 -20.25 -22.95 -7.81
N ARG A 7 -20.31 -23.48 -6.60
CA ARG A 7 -20.12 -22.73 -5.36
C ARG A 7 -18.71 -22.14 -5.36
N HIS A 8 -18.61 -20.83 -5.20
CA HIS A 8 -17.37 -20.17 -4.79
C HIS A 8 -17.12 -20.54 -3.33
N ASP A 9 -16.45 -21.67 -3.10
CA ASP A 9 -15.94 -22.02 -1.78
C ASP A 9 -14.79 -21.06 -1.44
N THR A 10 -14.98 -20.38 -0.32
CA THR A 10 -14.24 -19.25 0.21
C THR A 10 -12.76 -19.57 0.47
N CYS A 11 -11.84 -18.77 -0.07
CA CYS A 11 -10.39 -18.80 0.22
C CYS A 11 -10.00 -18.54 1.70
N TYR A 12 -10.97 -18.27 2.57
CA TYR A 12 -10.79 -17.85 3.96
C TYR A 12 -11.33 -18.88 4.98
N SER A 13 -11.16 -20.19 4.73
CA SER A 13 -11.49 -21.17 5.77
C SER A 13 -10.45 -21.12 6.91
N PRO A 14 -10.84 -21.27 8.19
CA PRO A 14 -9.89 -21.26 9.31
C PRO A 14 -8.73 -22.27 9.18
N ARG A 15 -8.96 -23.40 8.49
CA ARG A 15 -7.93 -24.41 8.21
C ARG A 15 -6.92 -23.99 7.14
N HIS A 16 -7.32 -23.11 6.21
CA HIS A 16 -6.44 -22.56 5.19
C HIS A 16 -5.54 -21.47 5.78
N LEU A 17 -6.08 -20.64 6.68
CA LEU A 17 -5.34 -19.60 7.40
C LEU A 17 -4.26 -20.18 8.33
N SER A 18 -4.54 -21.30 9.02
CA SER A 18 -3.54 -21.99 9.84
C SER A 18 -2.41 -22.61 9.01
N ALA A 19 -2.72 -23.17 7.83
CA ALA A 19 -1.72 -23.74 6.93
C ALA A 19 -0.80 -22.66 6.31
N ILE A 20 -1.33 -21.48 6.02
CA ILE A 20 -0.53 -20.33 5.55
C ILE A 20 0.42 -19.86 6.65
N ALA A 21 -0.01 -19.82 7.92
CA ALA A 21 0.88 -19.49 9.05
C ALA A 21 2.06 -20.48 9.17
N ASP A 22 1.81 -21.79 9.03
CA ASP A 22 2.84 -22.83 9.09
C ASP A 22 3.81 -22.81 7.88
N GLU A 23 3.37 -22.34 6.71
CA GLU A 23 4.19 -22.20 5.51
C GLU A 23 5.05 -20.91 5.54
N TYR A 24 4.55 -19.84 6.17
CA TYR A 24 5.28 -18.60 6.44
C TYR A 24 6.52 -18.81 7.32
N ASP A 25 6.42 -19.65 8.37
CA ASP A 25 7.55 -19.97 9.26
C ASP A 25 8.71 -20.66 8.52
N LYS A 26 8.43 -21.35 7.41
CA LYS A 26 9.44 -22.00 6.57
C LYS A 26 10.10 -21.06 5.56
N ILE A 27 9.40 -19.99 5.15
CA ILE A 27 9.87 -19.01 4.15
C ILE A 27 10.67 -17.86 4.81
N SER A 28 10.44 -17.58 6.10
CA SER A 28 11.07 -16.49 6.86
C SER A 28 12.60 -16.58 7.07
N ALA A 29 13.29 -17.57 6.48
CA ALA A 29 14.75 -17.70 6.52
C ALA A 29 15.50 -16.90 5.45
N TYR A 30 14.80 -16.21 4.52
CA TYR A 30 15.43 -15.37 3.49
C TYR A 30 15.10 -13.88 3.68
N SER A 31 15.89 -13.26 4.55
CA SER A 31 16.22 -11.83 4.61
C SER A 31 15.17 -10.79 5.04
N PRO A 32 15.64 -9.67 5.64
CA PRO A 32 14.94 -8.91 6.66
C PRO A 32 14.38 -7.57 6.13
N THR A 33 13.68 -6.87 7.00
CA THR A 33 13.18 -5.49 6.87
C THR A 33 12.00 -5.25 5.92
N GLY A 34 10.80 -5.36 6.49
CA GLY A 34 9.59 -4.68 6.01
C GLY A 34 8.60 -4.39 7.14
N ILE A 35 9.08 -4.43 8.39
CA ILE A 35 8.31 -4.05 9.58
C ILE A 35 9.12 -2.93 10.22
N LEU A 36 8.77 -1.68 9.96
CA LEU A 36 9.09 -0.63 10.89
C LEU A 36 7.90 0.33 10.88
N ALA A 37 7.20 0.38 12.02
CA ALA A 37 6.62 1.64 12.46
C ALA A 37 7.70 2.71 12.25
N MET A 38 7.44 3.69 11.39
CA MET A 38 8.46 4.69 11.09
C MET A 38 8.71 5.51 12.36
N ASN A 39 9.84 5.28 13.02
CA ASN A 39 10.29 6.12 14.11
C ASN A 39 10.55 7.55 13.58
N SER A 40 10.38 8.57 14.41
CA SER A 40 10.48 9.99 14.00
C SER A 40 11.78 10.31 13.22
N THR A 41 12.90 9.67 13.59
CA THR A 41 14.19 9.81 12.90
C THR A 41 14.19 9.27 11.46
N ASN A 42 13.38 8.25 11.15
CA ASN A 42 13.25 7.72 9.80
C ASN A 42 12.33 8.61 8.94
N GLN A 43 11.28 9.19 9.53
CA GLN A 43 10.42 10.15 8.83
C GLN A 43 11.19 11.41 8.42
N GLU A 44 11.97 11.99 9.33
CA GLU A 44 12.79 13.18 9.04
C GLU A 44 13.79 12.92 7.91
N LYS A 45 14.46 11.76 7.91
CA LYS A 45 15.37 11.35 6.84
C LYS A 45 14.67 11.28 5.48
N LEU A 46 13.46 10.72 5.45
CA LEU A 46 12.68 10.54 4.23
C LEU A 46 12.23 11.89 3.65
N LEU A 47 11.78 12.81 4.49
CA LEU A 47 11.42 14.17 4.08
C LEU A 47 12.64 14.95 3.58
N THR A 48 13.77 14.84 4.28
CA THR A 48 15.05 15.45 3.85
C THR A 48 15.49 14.91 2.49
N GLN A 49 15.33 13.60 2.27
CA GLN A 49 15.63 12.97 0.99
C GLN A 49 14.71 13.47 -0.13
N ALA A 50 13.41 13.64 0.14
CA ALA A 50 12.45 14.21 -0.81
C ALA A 50 12.84 15.64 -1.23
N GLU A 51 13.23 16.46 -0.24
CA GLU A 51 13.70 17.83 -0.47
C GLU A 51 14.94 17.86 -1.37
N LEU A 52 15.95 17.04 -1.05
CA LEU A 52 17.18 16.93 -1.84
C LEU A 52 16.88 16.51 -3.29
N LEU A 53 16.04 15.50 -3.48
CA LEU A 53 15.64 15.04 -4.81
C LEU A 53 14.89 16.11 -5.59
N CYS A 54 14.00 16.87 -4.93
CA CYS A 54 13.29 17.98 -5.56
C CYS A 54 14.26 19.08 -6.03
N GLN A 55 15.26 19.41 -5.21
CA GLN A 55 16.30 20.37 -5.57
C GLN A 55 17.11 19.89 -6.77
N GLN A 56 17.55 18.61 -6.76
CA GLN A 56 18.30 18.00 -7.86
C GLN A 56 17.51 17.97 -9.17
N ARG A 57 16.20 17.72 -9.09
CA ARG A 57 15.28 17.69 -10.24
C ARG A 57 14.79 19.08 -10.67
N ASN A 58 15.21 20.14 -9.97
CA ASN A 58 14.76 21.52 -10.19
C ASN A 58 13.23 21.68 -10.17
N VAL A 59 12.57 20.97 -9.26
CA VAL A 59 11.12 21.04 -9.02
C VAL A 59 10.83 21.62 -7.64
N ARG A 60 9.71 22.33 -7.51
CA ARG A 60 9.38 23.03 -6.27
C ARG A 60 8.56 22.16 -5.32
N LEU A 61 9.19 21.67 -4.25
CA LEU A 61 8.46 21.15 -3.08
C LEU A 61 7.97 22.33 -2.24
N THR A 62 6.71 22.74 -2.42
CA THR A 62 6.12 23.84 -1.64
C THR A 62 5.83 23.37 -0.20
N PRO A 63 5.65 24.29 0.77
CA PRO A 63 5.29 23.92 2.14
C PRO A 63 4.04 23.02 2.21
N GLN A 64 3.05 23.29 1.37
CA GLN A 64 1.84 22.47 1.28
C GLN A 64 2.10 21.06 0.72
N ARG A 65 2.97 20.92 -0.28
CA ARG A 65 3.36 19.60 -0.81
C ARG A 65 4.15 18.79 0.22
N LEU A 66 5.03 19.47 0.95
CA LEU A 66 5.80 18.89 2.05
C LEU A 66 4.87 18.44 3.19
N GLU A 67 3.88 19.25 3.56
CA GLU A 67 2.92 18.89 4.62
C GLU A 67 2.07 17.68 4.23
N VAL A 68 1.60 17.63 2.98
CA VAL A 68 0.88 16.45 2.47
C VAL A 68 1.77 15.21 2.52
N LEU A 69 3.04 15.31 2.11
CA LEU A 69 3.99 14.20 2.19
C LEU A 69 4.24 13.77 3.66
N ARG A 70 4.42 14.74 4.57
CA ARG A 70 4.60 14.51 6.01
C ARG A 70 3.41 13.78 6.62
N LEU A 71 2.18 14.21 6.32
CA LEU A 71 0.97 13.52 6.79
C LEU A 71 0.91 12.08 6.29
N MET A 72 1.36 11.81 5.06
CA MET A 72 1.43 10.46 4.51
C MET A 72 2.50 9.59 5.19
N THR A 73 3.63 10.16 5.64
CA THR A 73 4.63 9.38 6.40
C THR A 73 4.14 8.98 7.79
N GLU A 74 3.11 9.62 8.32
CA GLU A 74 2.46 9.27 9.59
C GLU A 74 1.40 8.17 9.45
N GLN A 75 1.01 7.83 8.22
CA GLN A 75 0.00 6.82 7.99
C GLN A 75 0.62 5.41 8.00
N PRO A 76 0.04 4.45 8.76
CA PRO A 76 0.52 3.07 8.79
C PRO A 76 0.21 2.29 7.50
N GLY A 77 -0.52 2.89 6.55
CA GLY A 77 -0.98 2.25 5.33
C GLY A 77 -1.60 3.24 4.37
N ALA A 78 -2.47 2.74 3.49
CA ALA A 78 -3.09 3.56 2.46
C ALA A 78 -4.11 4.54 3.03
N ILE A 79 -4.13 5.76 2.50
CA ILE A 79 -5.07 6.83 2.88
C ILE A 79 -5.83 7.37 1.67
N SER A 80 -7.12 7.68 1.82
CA SER A 80 -7.88 8.32 0.75
C SER A 80 -7.53 9.81 0.62
N ALA A 81 -7.76 10.41 -0.55
CA ALA A 81 -7.53 11.84 -0.74
C ALA A 81 -8.38 12.71 0.21
N TYR A 82 -9.59 12.27 0.55
CA TYR A 82 -10.49 13.03 1.43
C TYR A 82 -10.08 12.92 2.89
N ASP A 83 -9.69 11.73 3.36
CA ASP A 83 -9.16 11.57 4.72
C ASP A 83 -7.87 12.38 4.88
N LEU A 84 -7.00 12.37 3.86
CA LEU A 84 -5.78 13.19 3.85
C LEU A 84 -6.08 14.70 3.82
N LEU A 85 -7.13 15.12 3.12
CA LEU A 85 -7.59 16.51 3.14
C LEU A 85 -8.07 16.93 4.54
N ASP A 86 -8.79 16.05 5.23
CA ASP A 86 -9.27 16.33 6.59
C ASP A 86 -8.12 16.46 7.59
N LEU A 87 -7.07 15.64 7.44
CA LEU A 87 -5.82 15.83 8.19
C LEU A 87 -5.14 17.17 7.85
N LEU A 88 -5.03 17.50 6.55
CA LEU A 88 -4.41 18.75 6.10
C LEU A 88 -5.14 19.98 6.65
N ARG A 89 -6.47 19.92 6.82
CA ARG A 89 -7.26 21.02 7.37
C ARG A 89 -6.94 21.38 8.81
N VAL A 90 -6.30 20.50 9.57
CA VAL A 90 -5.82 20.82 10.92
C VAL A 90 -4.74 21.91 10.87
N ALA A 91 -3.82 21.82 9.91
CA ALA A 91 -2.77 22.81 9.68
C ALA A 91 -3.23 23.95 8.75
N GLU A 92 -4.04 23.64 7.73
CA GLU A 92 -4.53 24.57 6.72
C GLU A 92 -6.07 24.52 6.60
N PRO A 93 -6.83 25.20 7.49
CA PRO A 93 -8.31 25.09 7.53
C PRO A 93 -9.04 25.47 6.23
N GLN A 94 -8.39 26.23 5.35
CA GLN A 94 -8.94 26.64 4.05
C GLN A 94 -8.67 25.64 2.92
N ALA A 95 -8.01 24.51 3.20
CA ALA A 95 -7.72 23.49 2.21
C ALA A 95 -9.00 22.90 1.61
N LYS A 96 -9.02 22.79 0.27
CA LYS A 96 -10.14 22.27 -0.52
C LYS A 96 -9.69 21.05 -1.33
N PRO A 97 -10.60 20.26 -1.92
CA PRO A 97 -10.20 19.11 -2.74
C PRO A 97 -9.11 19.41 -3.80
N PRO A 98 -9.16 20.54 -4.57
CA PRO A 98 -8.08 20.84 -5.52
C PRO A 98 -6.70 20.99 -4.88
N THR A 99 -6.63 21.36 -3.60
CA THR A 99 -5.40 21.50 -2.84
C THR A 99 -4.70 20.14 -2.68
N VAL A 100 -5.42 19.14 -2.16
CA VAL A 100 -4.83 17.82 -1.90
C VAL A 100 -4.52 17.10 -3.22
N TYR A 101 -5.38 17.19 -4.23
CA TYR A 101 -5.13 16.53 -5.52
C TYR A 101 -3.90 17.12 -6.23
N ARG A 102 -3.70 18.44 -6.23
CA ARG A 102 -2.50 19.05 -6.81
C ARG A 102 -1.21 18.66 -6.09
N ALA A 103 -1.29 18.40 -4.78
CA ALA A 103 -0.15 17.89 -4.03
C ALA A 103 0.10 16.42 -4.37
N LEU A 104 -0.94 15.58 -4.37
CA LEU A 104 -0.85 14.17 -4.74
C LEU A 104 -0.34 13.97 -6.16
N ASP A 105 -0.83 14.73 -7.14
CA ASP A 105 -0.36 14.68 -8.53
C ASP A 105 1.14 14.96 -8.62
N PHE A 106 1.61 15.98 -7.90
CA PHE A 106 3.03 16.30 -7.82
C PHE A 106 3.82 15.16 -7.17
N LEU A 107 3.36 14.63 -6.04
CA LEU A 107 4.06 13.56 -5.33
C LEU A 107 4.11 12.25 -6.15
N LEU A 108 3.06 11.95 -6.92
CA LEU A 108 3.02 10.85 -7.89
C LEU A 108 4.02 11.06 -9.02
N GLU A 109 4.03 12.26 -9.62
CA GLU A 109 4.96 12.60 -10.70
C GLU A 109 6.43 12.50 -10.26
N GLN A 110 6.70 12.82 -9.00
CA GLN A 110 8.04 12.69 -8.41
C GLN A 110 8.37 11.28 -7.90
N GLY A 111 7.44 10.33 -7.95
CA GLY A 111 7.66 8.96 -7.47
C GLY A 111 7.79 8.84 -5.95
N PHE A 112 7.24 9.78 -5.18
CA PHE A 112 7.27 9.74 -3.72
C PHE A 112 6.10 8.95 -3.12
N ILE A 113 5.05 8.73 -3.90
CA ILE A 113 3.87 7.99 -3.48
C ILE A 113 3.39 7.09 -4.62
N HIS A 114 2.62 6.07 -4.27
CA HIS A 114 1.88 5.24 -5.21
C HIS A 114 0.38 5.49 -5.06
N ARG A 115 -0.33 5.37 -6.18
CA ARG A 115 -1.78 5.24 -6.18
C ARG A 115 -2.16 3.76 -6.12
N ILE A 116 -3.14 3.46 -5.29
CA ILE A 116 -3.79 2.16 -5.20
C ILE A 116 -5.12 2.28 -5.94
N GLU A 117 -5.16 1.73 -7.15
CA GLU A 117 -6.28 1.87 -8.08
C GLU A 117 -7.51 1.13 -7.57
N SER A 118 -7.35 -0.06 -6.99
CA SER A 118 -8.46 -0.86 -6.43
C SER A 118 -9.23 -0.19 -5.29
N ALA A 119 -8.58 0.75 -4.59
CA ALA A 119 -9.11 1.37 -3.38
C ALA A 119 -9.25 2.89 -3.46
N ASN A 120 -8.85 3.53 -4.57
CA ASN A 120 -8.80 4.98 -4.72
C ASN A 120 -8.08 5.68 -3.55
N SER A 121 -6.96 5.10 -3.15
CA SER A 121 -6.13 5.56 -2.03
C SER A 121 -4.68 5.70 -2.45
N TYR A 122 -3.87 6.30 -1.57
CA TYR A 122 -2.48 6.62 -1.82
C TYR A 122 -1.62 6.08 -0.68
N VAL A 123 -0.39 5.69 -0.99
CA VAL A 123 0.58 5.20 -0.02
C VAL A 123 1.96 5.78 -0.32
N LEU A 124 2.76 5.99 0.72
CA LEU A 124 4.16 6.40 0.57
C LEU A 124 4.96 5.33 -0.19
N CYS A 125 5.85 5.76 -1.09
CA CYS A 125 6.85 4.89 -1.70
C CYS A 125 8.06 4.72 -0.77
N HIS A 126 8.67 3.54 -0.71
CA HIS A 126 9.91 3.34 0.05
C HIS A 126 11.20 3.47 -0.77
N HIS A 127 11.09 3.72 -2.09
CA HIS A 127 12.20 3.71 -3.05
C HIS A 127 12.34 5.03 -3.83
N PHE A 128 12.48 6.16 -3.12
CA PHE A 128 12.51 7.51 -3.74
C PHE A 128 13.61 7.73 -4.79
N GLU A 129 14.72 6.98 -4.68
CA GLU A 129 15.87 7.07 -5.58
C GLU A 129 15.57 6.49 -6.98
N GLN A 130 14.55 5.63 -7.07
CA GLN A 130 14.12 4.99 -8.31
C GLN A 130 12.71 5.47 -8.67
N PRO A 131 12.56 6.68 -9.26
CA PRO A 131 11.24 7.27 -9.50
C PRO A 131 10.35 6.43 -10.42
N MET A 132 10.94 5.58 -11.26
CA MET A 132 10.23 4.60 -12.08
C MET A 132 10.68 3.20 -11.68
N HIS A 133 9.90 2.56 -10.81
CA HIS A 133 10.05 1.14 -10.50
C HIS A 133 8.67 0.49 -10.54
N THR A 134 8.64 -0.77 -10.98
CA THR A 134 7.42 -1.58 -10.95
C THR A 134 7.37 -2.32 -9.62
N SER A 135 6.35 -2.02 -8.83
CA SER A 135 6.10 -2.63 -7.53
C SER A 135 4.75 -3.32 -7.49
N ALA A 136 4.71 -4.49 -6.86
CA ALA A 136 3.50 -5.15 -6.43
C ALA A 136 3.09 -4.59 -5.07
N LEU A 137 1.83 -4.17 -4.97
CA LEU A 137 1.24 -3.69 -3.73
C LEU A 137 0.36 -4.78 -3.12
N PHE A 138 0.77 -5.30 -1.96
CA PHE A 138 -0.02 -6.25 -1.18
C PHE A 138 -0.82 -5.48 -0.13
N ILE A 139 -2.14 -5.48 -0.26
CA ILE A 139 -3.05 -4.61 0.47
C ILE A 139 -3.85 -5.46 1.46
N CYS A 140 -3.74 -5.12 2.75
CA CYS A 140 -4.54 -5.74 3.78
C CYS A 140 -5.97 -5.16 3.77
N ASP A 141 -6.98 -6.01 3.58
CA ASP A 141 -8.38 -5.60 3.56
C ASP A 141 -8.93 -5.23 4.94
N ARG A 142 -8.21 -5.62 6.02
CA ARG A 142 -8.58 -5.31 7.40
C ARG A 142 -7.97 -3.99 7.88
N CYS A 143 -6.64 -3.94 8.01
CA CYS A 143 -5.95 -2.78 8.60
C CYS A 143 -5.47 -1.74 7.57
N ARG A 144 -5.67 -1.98 6.26
CA ARG A 144 -5.23 -1.09 5.17
C ARG A 144 -3.73 -0.91 5.04
N GLN A 145 -2.93 -1.67 5.79
CA GLN A 145 -1.48 -1.75 5.61
C GLN A 145 -1.17 -2.23 4.19
N VAL A 146 -0.12 -1.66 3.60
CA VAL A 146 0.36 -2.00 2.26
C VAL A 146 1.82 -2.40 2.36
N THR A 147 2.15 -3.53 1.77
CA THR A 147 3.53 -3.98 1.60
C THR A 147 3.90 -3.83 0.13
N GLU A 148 4.94 -3.04 -0.12
CA GLU A 148 5.54 -2.88 -1.44
C GLU A 148 6.60 -3.97 -1.67
N ARG A 149 6.56 -4.62 -2.84
CA ARG A 149 7.55 -5.62 -3.27
C ARG A 149 7.94 -5.40 -4.73
N THR A 150 9.22 -5.60 -5.04
CA THR A 150 9.70 -5.60 -6.42
C THR A 150 9.07 -6.75 -7.22
N THR A 151 8.71 -6.48 -8.48
CA THR A 151 7.98 -7.43 -9.34
C THR A 151 8.90 -8.27 -10.23
N GLU A 152 9.98 -8.83 -9.68
CA GLU A 152 10.86 -9.70 -10.45
C GLU A 152 10.05 -10.84 -11.09
N GLY A 153 10.14 -10.98 -12.42
CA GLY A 153 9.42 -11.99 -13.22
C GLY A 153 7.94 -11.71 -13.55
N VAL A 154 7.21 -10.91 -12.75
CA VAL A 154 5.79 -10.60 -13.04
C VAL A 154 5.67 -9.68 -14.25
N GLU A 155 6.48 -8.62 -14.29
CA GLU A 155 6.48 -7.66 -15.41
C GLU A 155 6.92 -8.34 -16.72
N GLU A 156 7.95 -9.19 -16.67
CA GLU A 156 8.40 -9.97 -17.83
C GLU A 156 7.30 -10.88 -18.37
N THR A 157 6.53 -11.50 -17.48
CA THR A 157 5.40 -12.35 -17.86
C THR A 157 4.29 -11.54 -18.55
N LEU A 158 3.95 -10.37 -18.02
CA LEU A 158 2.95 -9.48 -18.64
C LEU A 158 3.41 -8.98 -20.01
N GLN A 159 4.68 -8.60 -20.15
CA GLN A 159 5.26 -8.17 -21.42
C GLN A 159 5.22 -9.29 -22.46
N LYS A 160 5.55 -10.53 -22.06
CA LYS A 160 5.46 -11.71 -22.94
C LYS A 160 4.04 -11.95 -23.42
N LEU A 161 3.06 -11.97 -22.51
CA LEU A 161 1.65 -12.19 -22.86
C LEU A 161 1.10 -11.07 -23.77
N ALA A 162 1.51 -9.83 -23.52
CA ALA A 162 1.15 -8.70 -24.37
C ALA A 162 1.70 -8.87 -25.79
N LEU A 163 2.98 -9.25 -25.93
CA LEU A 163 3.60 -9.49 -27.23
C LEU A 163 2.92 -10.62 -28.00
N GLU A 164 2.66 -11.75 -27.34
CA GLU A 164 1.96 -12.91 -27.92
C GLU A 164 0.54 -12.56 -28.39
N SER A 165 -0.08 -11.55 -27.77
CA SER A 165 -1.43 -11.08 -28.10
C SER A 165 -1.45 -9.92 -29.12
N GLY A 166 -0.30 -9.45 -29.60
CA GLY A 166 -0.22 -8.25 -30.44
C GLY A 166 -0.62 -6.96 -29.71
N PHE A 167 -0.51 -6.94 -28.38
CA PHE A 167 -0.86 -5.83 -27.51
C PHE A 167 0.37 -5.00 -27.12
N VAL A 168 0.25 -3.67 -27.14
CA VAL A 168 1.32 -2.77 -26.71
C VAL A 168 1.11 -2.39 -25.23
N LEU A 169 1.82 -3.08 -24.33
CA LEU A 169 1.80 -2.76 -22.90
C LEU A 169 2.49 -1.41 -22.65
N ARG A 170 1.76 -0.46 -22.06
CA ARG A 170 2.28 0.88 -21.71
C ARG A 170 2.55 1.05 -20.22
N HIS A 171 1.74 0.39 -19.40
CA HIS A 171 1.76 0.49 -17.95
C HIS A 171 1.08 -0.75 -17.38
N SER A 172 1.60 -1.26 -16.28
CA SER A 172 1.05 -2.38 -15.52
C SER A 172 0.77 -1.91 -14.08
N VAL A 173 -0.31 -2.43 -13.50
CA VAL A 173 -0.63 -2.26 -12.07
C VAL A 173 -0.73 -3.64 -11.48
N VAL A 174 0.07 -3.92 -10.46
CA VAL A 174 0.06 -5.20 -9.75
C VAL A 174 -0.37 -4.96 -8.31
N GLU A 175 -1.63 -5.29 -8.03
CA GLU A 175 -2.23 -5.16 -6.70
C GLU A 175 -2.78 -6.52 -6.27
N ALA A 176 -2.51 -6.90 -5.02
CA ALA A 176 -3.01 -8.13 -4.42
C ALA A 176 -3.74 -7.81 -3.11
N HIS A 177 -4.95 -8.33 -2.97
CA HIS A 177 -5.76 -8.17 -1.77
C HIS A 177 -5.71 -9.41 -0.88
N GLY A 178 -5.62 -9.19 0.43
CA GLY A 178 -5.60 -10.26 1.41
C GLY A 178 -5.53 -9.75 2.83
N LEU A 179 -4.86 -10.51 3.70
CA LEU A 179 -4.60 -10.15 5.09
C LEU A 179 -3.09 -10.14 5.34
N CYS A 180 -2.60 -9.11 6.03
CA CYS A 180 -1.23 -9.14 6.55
C CYS A 180 -1.12 -10.16 7.69
N SER A 181 0.10 -10.60 8.02
CA SER A 181 0.36 -11.62 9.05
C SER A 181 -0.33 -11.31 10.38
N ALA A 182 -0.22 -10.07 10.86
CA ALA A 182 -0.90 -9.63 12.08
C ALA A 182 -2.42 -9.79 11.98
N CYS A 183 -3.03 -9.48 10.84
CA CYS A 183 -4.48 -9.67 10.66
C CYS A 183 -4.86 -11.14 10.50
N VAL A 184 -4.00 -11.99 9.94
CA VAL A 184 -4.21 -13.44 9.92
C VAL A 184 -4.26 -14.01 11.34
N GLU A 185 -3.33 -13.62 12.21
CA GLU A 185 -3.33 -14.03 13.63
C GLU A 185 -4.59 -13.60 14.38
N ILE A 186 -5.07 -12.38 14.10
CA ILE A 186 -6.31 -11.85 14.68
C ILE A 186 -7.52 -12.65 14.20
N GLU A 187 -7.65 -12.92 12.90
CA GLU A 187 -8.76 -13.68 12.34
C GLU A 187 -8.73 -15.17 12.73
N ALA A 188 -7.55 -15.72 13.01
CA ALA A 188 -7.39 -17.08 13.52
C ALA A 188 -7.65 -17.21 15.04
N CYS A 189 -7.77 -16.10 15.76
CA CYS A 189 -7.91 -16.11 17.21
C CYS A 189 -9.32 -16.51 17.65
N ASN A 190 -9.42 -17.62 18.39
CA ASN A 190 -10.68 -18.12 18.98
C ASN A 190 -10.92 -17.60 20.42
N HIS A 191 -10.10 -16.67 20.90
CA HIS A 191 -10.06 -16.25 22.31
C HIS A 191 -10.14 -14.73 22.46
N GLN A 192 -11.26 -14.16 22.02
CA GLN A 192 -11.50 -12.71 21.98
C GLN A 192 -11.39 -12.00 23.34
N HIS A 193 -11.46 -12.72 24.46
CA HIS A 193 -11.41 -12.16 25.81
C HIS A 193 -10.12 -12.46 26.58
N SER A 194 -9.18 -13.22 26.01
CA SER A 194 -7.93 -13.61 26.68
C SER A 194 -6.71 -13.51 25.75
N CYS A 195 -6.81 -12.73 24.68
CA CYS A 195 -5.70 -12.40 23.80
C CYS A 195 -5.32 -10.92 23.93
N HIS A 196 -4.14 -10.56 23.43
CA HIS A 196 -3.65 -9.18 23.39
C HIS A 196 -3.86 -8.50 22.03
N HIS A 197 -4.81 -9.02 21.24
CA HIS A 197 -5.11 -8.52 19.91
C HIS A 197 -6.19 -7.45 19.93
N ASP A 198 -6.08 -6.48 19.02
CA ASP A 198 -7.15 -5.52 18.77
C ASP A 198 -8.12 -6.06 17.71
N HIS A 199 -9.27 -6.54 18.18
CA HIS A 199 -10.37 -7.04 17.37
C HIS A 199 -11.35 -5.93 16.89
N SER A 200 -11.10 -4.65 17.21
CA SER A 200 -12.03 -3.56 16.89
C SER A 200 -12.16 -3.26 15.39
N ILE A 201 -11.11 -3.55 14.62
CA ILE A 201 -11.11 -3.36 13.17
C ILE A 201 -11.87 -4.52 12.51
N VAL A 202 -13.02 -4.23 11.90
CA VAL A 202 -13.86 -5.22 11.22
C VAL A 202 -13.71 -5.07 9.71
N ILE A 203 -13.49 -6.18 9.01
CA ILE A 203 -13.48 -6.21 7.55
C ILE A 203 -14.89 -5.87 7.04
N LYS A 204 -15.05 -4.74 6.36
CA LYS A 204 -16.28 -4.45 5.64
C LYS A 204 -16.37 -5.40 4.44
N LYS A 205 -17.27 -6.39 4.49
CA LYS A 205 -17.62 -7.18 3.30
C LYS A 205 -18.26 -6.25 2.28
N LYS A 206 -17.62 -6.09 1.11
CA LYS A 206 -18.23 -5.47 -0.06
C LYS A 206 -19.26 -6.39 -0.68
#